data_AF-A8H2W8-F1
#
_entry.id   AF-A8H2W8-F1
#
_cell.length_a   1.000
_cell.length_b   1.000
_cell.length_c   1.000
_cell.angle_alpha   90.00
_cell.angle_beta   90.00
_cell.angle_gamma   90.00
#
_symmetry.space_group_name_H-M   'P 1'
#
loop_
_entity.id
_entity.type
_entity.pdbx_description
1 polymer ?
#
loop_
_entity_poly.entity_id
_entity_poly.type
_entity_poly.pdbx_seq_one_letter_code
_entity_poly.pdbx_strand_id
1 'polypeptide(L)' 'MCGPTSMMNSSVIALLESLGVEPENILLDDFGD' A
#
# COMPACT_ATOMS: atom_id res chain seq x y z
N MET A 1 -3.29 0.69 -4.99
CA MET A 1 -1.86 1.01 -5.05
C MET A 1 -1.20 0.03 -6.00
N CYS A 2 -0.36 0.55 -6.88
CA CYS A 2 0.10 -0.11 -8.09
C CYS A 2 1.42 0.58 -8.45
N GLY A 3 2.57 -0.05 -8.20
CA GLY A 3 3.89 0.54 -8.38
C GLY A 3 5.04 -0.39 -7.96
N PRO A 4 6.30 -0.02 -8.23
CA PRO A 4 7.44 -0.94 -8.16
C PRO A 4 7.78 -1.33 -6.72
N THR A 5 7.81 -2.64 -6.47
CA THR A 5 8.24 -3.45 -5.30
C THR A 5 8.20 -2.88 -3.87
N SER A 6 7.82 -3.79 -2.96
CA SER A 6 8.11 -3.91 -1.51
C SER A 6 8.28 -2.64 -0.68
N MET A 7 9.33 -1.85 -0.90
CA MET A 7 9.61 -0.66 -0.09
C MET A 7 8.59 0.46 -0.32
N MET A 8 8.10 0.63 -1.56
CA MET A 8 7.12 1.67 -1.88
C MET A 8 5.74 1.32 -1.34
N ASN A 9 5.26 0.11 -1.59
CA ASN A 9 3.93 -0.31 -1.14
C ASN A 9 3.85 -0.35 0.39
N SER A 10 4.86 -0.89 1.08
CA SER A 10 4.87 -0.92 2.56
C SER A 10 4.91 0.46 3.21
N SER A 11 5.71 1.38 2.67
CA SER A 11 5.79 2.76 3.20
C SER A 11 4.48 3.53 3.03
N VAL A 12 3.80 3.33 1.90
CA VAL A 12 2.52 4.01 1.63
C VAL A 12 1.37 3.36 2.41
N ILE A 13 1.37 2.04 2.62
CA ILE A 13 0.40 1.37 3.51
C ILE A 13 0.53 1.93 4.94
N ALA A 14 1.74 1.96 5.49
CA ALA A 14 1.96 2.45 6.85
C ALA A 14 1.56 3.94 7.02
N LEU A 15 1.75 4.75 5.98
CA LEU A 15 1.27 6.13 5.96
C LEU A 15 -0.26 6.19 5.99
N LEU A 16 -0.95 5.42 5.14
CA LEU A 16 -2.41 5.38 5.08
C LEU A 16 -3.03 4.87 6.39
N GLU A 17 -2.43 3.85 7.01
CA GLU A 17 -2.81 3.36 8.34
C GLU A 17 -2.65 4.46 9.40
N SER A 18 -1.56 5.23 9.36
CA SER A 18 -1.34 6.36 10.29
C SER A 18 -2.37 7.50 10.13
N LEU A 19 -3.00 7.60 8.96
CA LEU A 19 -4.07 8.55 8.66
C LEU A 19 -5.46 7.99 9.01
N GLY A 20 -5.55 6.76 9.51
CA GLY A 20 -6.81 6.11 9.88
C GLY A 20 -7.58 5.53 8.69
N VAL A 21 -6.90 5.21 7.58
CA VAL A 21 -7.52 4.52 6.45
C VAL A 21 -7.67 3.04 6.79
N GLU A 22 -8.89 2.54 6.77
CA GLU A 22 -9.18 1.12 7.00
C GLU A 22 -8.59 0.24 5.88
N PRO A 23 -8.04 -0.95 6.20
CA PRO A 23 -7.39 -1.82 5.22
C PRO A 23 -8.27 -2.25 4.05
N GLU A 24 -9.58 -2.38 4.29
CA GLU A 24 -10.58 -2.69 3.25
C GLU A 24 -10.68 -1.63 2.16
N ASN A 25 -10.23 -0.40 2.42
CA ASN A 25 -10.14 0.69 1.44
C ASN A 25 -8.79 0.73 0.71
N ILE A 26 -7.84 -0.15 1.05
CA ILE A 26 -6.50 -0.21 0.45
C ILE A 26 -6.44 -1.38 -0.55
N LEU A 27 -6.80 -1.11 -1.80
CA LEU A 27 -6.72 -2.08 -2.89
C LEU A 27 -5.28 -2.10 -3.44
N LEU A 28 -4.56 -3.22 -3.35
CA LEU A 28 -3.20 -3.41 -3.88
C LEU A 28 -3.23 -4.23 -5.17
N ASP A 29 -2.60 -3.70 -6.21
CA ASP A 29 -2.30 -4.41 -7.45
C ASP A 29 -0.77 -4.61 -7.48
N ASP A 30 -0.35 -5.81 -7.09
CA ASP A 30 1.06 -6.17 -6.99
C ASP A 30 1.52 -6.78 -8.32
N PHE A 31 2.30 -6.01 -9.08
CA PHE A 31 3.00 -6.54 -10.24
C PHE A 31 4.16 -7.39 -9.70
N GLY A 32 3.92 -8.68 -9.51
CA GLY A 32 4.91 -9.60 -8.94
C GLY A 32 6.21 -9.68 -9.75
N ASP A 33 7.16 -8.81 -9.41
CA ASP A 33 8.58 -8.83 -9.79
C ASP A 33 9.46 -8.91 -8.52
#